data_AF-A0A0L8K8B2-F1
#
_entry.id   AF-A0A0L8K8B2-F1
#
_cell.length_a   1.000
_cell.length_b   1.000
_cell.length_c   1.000
_cell.angle_alpha   90.00
_cell.angle_beta   90.00
_cell.angle_gamma   90.00
#
_symmetry.space_group_name_H-M   'P 1'
#
loop_
_entity.id
_entity.type
_entity.pdbx_description
1 polymer ?
#
loop_
_entity_poly.entity_id
_entity_poly.type
_entity_poly.pdbx_seq_one_letter_code
_entity_poly.pdbx_strand_id
1 'polypeptide(L)'
;SSANTNDLRGKILRIHPEAAGGYTIPAGNLFAPGTALTRPEIYAMGFRNSFRFSVDPETGWISAADYGPDAQYEDPNRGPEGTVEWNLIKAPGNYGWPYCVGDNTPFNDYDFATGTSGAKFNCAAPVNNSP
;
A
#
# COMPACT_ATOMS: atom_id res chain seq x y z
N SER A 1 5.92 -6.16 4.77
CA SER A 1 4.53 -6.28 4.30
C SER A 1 4.08 -4.95 3.71
N SER A 2 3.10 -4.93 2.81
CA SER A 2 2.58 -3.70 2.18
C SER A 2 2.01 -2.68 3.18
N ALA A 3 1.42 -3.15 4.27
CA ALA A 3 0.96 -2.30 5.37
C ALA A 3 2.06 -1.97 6.41
N ASN A 4 3.17 -2.70 6.43
CA ASN A 4 4.27 -2.40 7.36
C ASN A 4 4.97 -1.10 6.93
N THR A 5 4.95 -0.11 7.81
CA THR A 5 5.52 1.22 7.63
C THR A 5 7.05 1.22 7.68
N ASN A 6 7.65 0.20 8.28
CA ASN A 6 9.10 0.01 8.37
C ASN A 6 9.68 -0.87 7.24
N ASP A 7 8.87 -1.18 6.22
CA ASP A 7 9.20 -2.06 5.10
C ASP A 7 8.91 -1.37 3.75
N LEU A 8 9.79 -1.55 2.77
CA LEU A 8 9.72 -0.91 1.46
C LEU A 8 8.92 -1.70 0.40
N ARG A 9 8.44 -2.91 0.71
CA ARG A 9 7.62 -3.72 -0.20
C ARG A 9 6.19 -3.20 -0.26
N GLY A 10 5.58 -3.24 -1.45
CA GLY A 10 4.20 -2.78 -1.69
C GLY A 10 4.05 -1.27 -1.52
N LYS A 11 5.05 -0.50 -1.99
CA LYS A 11 5.17 0.95 -1.86
C LYS A 11 5.50 1.60 -3.19
N ILE A 12 5.13 2.87 -3.34
CA ILE A 12 5.78 3.79 -4.28
C ILE A 12 6.70 4.69 -3.46
N LEU A 13 7.98 4.65 -3.79
CA LEU A 13 9.03 5.40 -3.09
C LEU A 13 9.34 6.70 -3.83
N ARG A 14 9.61 7.76 -3.06
CA ARG A 14 10.04 9.05 -3.61
C ARG A 14 11.32 9.47 -2.91
N ILE A 15 12.40 9.51 -3.68
CA ILE A 15 13.74 9.90 -3.24
C ILE A 15 14.31 10.92 -4.22
N HIS A 16 15.32 11.67 -3.80
CA HIS A 16 16.12 12.50 -4.70
C HIS A 16 17.52 11.88 -4.84
N PRO A 17 17.83 11.24 -5.98
CA PRO A 17 19.17 10.71 -6.21
C PRO A 17 20.20 11.83 -6.29
N GLU A 18 21.33 11.65 -5.61
CA GLU A 18 22.40 12.65 -5.59
C GLU A 18 23.46 12.36 -6.66
N ALA A 19 24.06 13.41 -7.22
CA ALA A 19 25.05 13.28 -8.29
C ALA A 19 26.30 12.48 -7.87
N ALA A 20 26.69 12.57 -6.59
CA ALA A 20 27.82 11.83 -6.02
C ALA A 20 27.45 10.38 -5.62
N GLY A 21 26.22 9.94 -5.88
CA GLY A 21 25.67 8.68 -5.39
C GLY A 21 24.92 8.83 -4.07
N GLY A 22 24.08 7.84 -3.76
CA GLY A 22 23.14 7.91 -2.65
C GLY A 22 21.87 8.70 -3.00
N TYR A 23 21.10 9.05 -1.97
CA TYR A 23 19.87 9.82 -2.14
C TYR A 23 19.55 10.63 -0.87
N THR A 24 18.76 11.69 -1.06
CA THR A 24 18.10 12.43 0.01
C THR A 24 16.59 12.19 0.00
N ILE A 25 15.91 12.55 1.10
CA ILE A 25 14.46 12.43 1.24
C ILE A 25 13.80 13.78 0.92
N PRO A 26 13.00 13.88 -0.15
CA PRO A 26 12.20 15.06 -0.43
C PRO A 26 11.15 15.31 0.68
N ALA A 27 10.85 16.58 0.93
CA ALA A 27 9.74 16.93 1.82
C ALA A 27 8.39 16.46 1.25
N GLY A 28 7.46 16.15 2.15
CA GLY A 28 6.09 15.77 1.79
C GLY A 28 5.93 14.32 1.36
N ASN A 29 6.81 13.41 1.79
CA ASN A 29 6.54 11.97 1.81
C ASN A 29 5.59 11.63 2.96
N LEU A 30 5.05 10.39 2.98
CA LEU A 30 4.04 9.96 3.93
C LEU A 30 4.53 10.03 5.38
N PHE A 31 5.81 9.76 5.61
CA PHE A 31 6.45 9.82 6.93
C PHE A 31 7.60 10.82 6.93
N ALA A 32 7.66 11.65 7.97
CA ALA A 32 8.78 12.56 8.16
C ALA A 32 10.06 11.78 8.55
N PRO A 33 11.25 12.22 8.11
CA PRO A 33 12.51 11.65 8.59
C PRO A 33 12.59 11.60 10.11
N GLY A 34 13.03 10.46 10.66
CA GLY A 34 13.13 10.23 12.11
C GLY A 34 11.84 9.74 12.78
N THR A 35 10.74 9.59 12.04
CA THR A 35 9.51 8.99 12.57
C THR A 35 9.76 7.52 12.93
N ALA A 36 9.56 7.17 14.19
CA ALA A 36 9.86 5.84 14.71
C ALA A 36 9.07 4.74 13.98
N LEU A 37 9.73 3.61 13.68
CA LEU A 37 9.14 2.45 12.99
C LEU A 37 8.57 2.77 11.59
N THR A 38 9.15 3.75 10.90
CA THR A 38 8.76 4.10 9.54
C THR A 38 9.96 4.24 8.61
N ARG A 39 9.69 4.17 7.31
CA ARG A 39 10.64 4.47 6.23
C ARG A 39 10.26 5.79 5.57
N PRO A 40 11.11 6.83 5.63
CA PRO A 40 10.80 8.16 5.09
C PRO A 40 10.79 8.21 3.55
N GLU A 41 11.26 7.17 2.87
CA GLU A 41 11.19 7.01 1.41
C GLU A 41 9.76 6.80 0.91
N ILE A 42 8.85 6.34 1.78
CA ILE A 42 7.48 5.97 1.41
C ILE A 42 6.70 7.24 1.04
N TYR A 43 6.31 7.36 -0.22
CA TYR A 43 5.35 8.36 -0.67
C TYR A 43 3.92 7.81 -0.62
N ALA A 44 3.71 6.62 -1.18
CA ALA A 44 2.44 5.90 -1.10
C ALA A 44 2.68 4.45 -0.70
N MET A 45 1.73 3.88 0.05
CA MET A 45 1.80 2.51 0.55
C MET A 45 0.49 1.77 0.37
N GLY A 46 0.47 0.49 0.70
CA GLY A 46 -0.75 -0.31 0.65
C GLY A 46 -1.07 -0.79 -0.76
N PHE A 47 -0.04 -1.21 -1.50
CA PHE A 47 -0.19 -1.84 -2.82
C PHE A 47 0.15 -3.33 -2.74
N ARG A 48 -0.52 -4.15 -3.55
CA ARG A 48 -0.21 -5.58 -3.65
C ARG A 48 0.97 -5.83 -4.58
N ASN A 49 0.81 -5.43 -5.84
CA ASN A 49 1.73 -5.76 -6.92
C ASN A 49 1.63 -4.73 -8.05
N SER A 50 2.13 -3.52 -7.78
CA SER A 50 2.09 -2.42 -8.74
C SER A 50 3.19 -2.62 -9.77
N PHE A 51 2.80 -2.94 -11.00
CA PHE A 51 3.75 -3.31 -12.06
C PHE A 51 4.14 -2.13 -12.96
N ARG A 52 3.30 -1.08 -13.01
CA ARG A 52 3.54 0.11 -13.83
C ARG A 52 2.88 1.33 -13.22
N PHE A 53 3.57 2.46 -13.27
CA PHE A 53 2.99 3.77 -13.00
C PHE A 53 3.54 4.82 -13.97
N SER A 54 2.84 5.95 -14.05
CA SER A 54 3.31 7.17 -14.71
C SER A 54 3.09 8.36 -13.80
N VAL A 55 3.94 9.37 -13.92
CA VAL A 55 3.79 10.66 -13.23
C VAL A 55 3.34 11.69 -14.26
N ASP A 56 2.27 12.40 -13.97
CA ASP A 56 1.82 13.53 -14.77
C ASP A 56 2.77 14.71 -14.56
N PRO A 57 3.41 15.25 -15.62
CA PRO A 57 4.34 16.37 -15.50
C PRO A 57 3.69 17.71 -15.13
N GLU A 58 2.39 17.89 -15.36
CA GLU A 58 1.69 19.14 -15.03
C GLU A 58 1.28 19.17 -13.56
N THR A 59 0.68 18.08 -13.07
CA THR A 59 0.12 18.02 -11.72
C THR A 59 1.01 17.33 -10.70
N GLY A 60 1.96 16.50 -11.15
CA GLY A 60 2.76 15.61 -10.30
C GLY A 60 1.98 14.39 -9.78
N TRP A 61 0.73 14.19 -10.20
CA TRP A 61 -0.07 13.03 -9.78
C TRP A 61 0.48 11.74 -10.36
N ILE A 62 0.34 10.65 -9.62
CA ILE A 62 0.81 9.33 -10.02
C ILE A 62 -0.39 8.48 -10.41
N SER A 63 -0.35 7.92 -11.62
CA SER A 63 -1.32 6.95 -12.11
C SER A 63 -0.66 5.57 -12.04
N ALA A 64 -1.16 4.66 -11.21
CA ALA A 64 -0.53 3.37 -10.94
C ALA A 64 -1.52 2.21 -11.13
N ALA A 65 -1.09 1.17 -11.85
CA ALA A 65 -1.84 -0.07 -11.99
C ALA A 65 -1.37 -1.09 -10.93
N ASP A 66 -2.29 -1.58 -10.10
CA ASP A 66 -2.01 -2.51 -9.01
C ASP A 66 -2.77 -3.83 -9.19
N TYR A 67 -2.03 -4.94 -9.25
CA TYR A 67 -2.63 -6.24 -9.51
C TYR A 67 -3.16 -6.88 -8.22
N GLY A 68 -4.48 -7.10 -8.16
CA GLY A 68 -5.19 -7.73 -7.04
C GLY A 68 -4.86 -9.19 -6.77
N PRO A 69 -5.41 -9.80 -5.70
CA PRO A 69 -5.14 -11.18 -5.33
C PRO A 69 -5.59 -12.18 -6.40
N ASP A 70 -4.96 -13.35 -6.38
CA ASP A 70 -5.33 -14.49 -7.21
C ASP A 70 -6.54 -15.20 -6.59
N ALA A 71 -7.69 -14.50 -6.62
CA ALA A 71 -8.98 -14.97 -6.11
C ALA A 71 -10.03 -14.86 -7.21
N GLN A 72 -10.51 -15.98 -7.74
CA GLN A 72 -11.45 -15.96 -8.87
C GLN A 72 -12.88 -15.55 -8.45
N TYR A 73 -13.24 -15.83 -7.21
CA TYR A 73 -14.57 -15.55 -6.65
C TYR A 73 -14.40 -14.99 -5.23
N GLU A 74 -15.41 -14.27 -4.77
CA GLU A 74 -15.52 -13.88 -3.37
C GLU A 74 -15.67 -15.12 -2.47
N ASP A 75 -15.11 -15.04 -1.26
CA ASP A 75 -15.34 -16.01 -0.19
C ASP A 75 -15.73 -15.23 1.07
N PRO A 76 -16.97 -15.40 1.59
CA PRO A 76 -17.44 -14.70 2.79
C PRO A 76 -16.55 -14.89 4.03
N ASN A 77 -15.77 -15.98 4.08
CA ASN A 77 -14.84 -16.25 5.16
C ASN A 77 -13.42 -15.74 4.86
N ARG A 78 -13.09 -15.30 3.64
CA ARG A 78 -11.73 -14.83 3.31
C ARG A 78 -11.67 -13.37 2.90
N GLY A 79 -12.59 -12.94 2.04
CA GLY A 79 -12.63 -11.61 1.47
C GLY A 79 -13.15 -11.61 0.02
N PRO A 80 -13.09 -10.44 -0.65
CA PRO A 80 -13.57 -10.28 -2.02
C PRO A 80 -12.75 -11.07 -3.04
N GLU A 81 -13.29 -11.18 -4.24
CA GLU A 81 -12.57 -11.63 -5.42
C GLU A 81 -11.36 -10.74 -5.75
N GLY A 82 -10.55 -11.19 -6.70
CA GLY A 82 -9.40 -10.48 -7.22
C GLY A 82 -9.79 -9.18 -7.90
N THR A 83 -9.66 -8.06 -7.19
CA THR A 83 -9.86 -6.72 -7.75
C THR A 83 -8.54 -6.12 -8.21
N VAL A 84 -8.39 -5.88 -9.52
CA VAL A 84 -7.27 -5.12 -10.09
C VAL A 84 -7.64 -3.64 -10.08
N GLU A 85 -6.70 -2.79 -9.69
CA GLU A 85 -6.96 -1.36 -9.50
C GLU A 85 -6.14 -0.49 -10.43
N TRP A 86 -6.75 0.64 -10.80
CA TRP A 86 -6.06 1.78 -11.37
C TRP A 86 -6.16 2.95 -10.40
N ASN A 87 -5.07 3.21 -9.67
CA ASN A 87 -5.02 4.19 -8.60
C ASN A 87 -4.50 5.55 -9.12
N LEU A 88 -5.27 6.62 -8.87
CA LEU A 88 -4.81 7.99 -9.08
C LEU A 88 -4.39 8.60 -7.74
N ILE A 89 -3.08 8.71 -7.57
CA ILE A 89 -2.41 9.14 -6.35
C ILE A 89 -2.11 10.63 -6.47
N LYS A 90 -2.91 11.44 -5.77
CA LYS A 90 -2.79 12.91 -5.79
C LYS A 90 -1.96 13.47 -4.63
N ALA A 91 -1.74 12.65 -3.60
CA ALA A 91 -1.02 13.00 -2.38
C ALA A 91 -0.46 11.72 -1.73
N PRO A 92 0.51 11.84 -0.78
CA PRO A 92 0.96 10.71 0.02
C PRO A 92 -0.21 10.02 0.74
N GLY A 93 -0.20 8.69 0.80
CA GLY A 93 -1.30 7.95 1.44
C GLY A 93 -1.13 6.44 1.51
N ASN A 94 -2.08 5.80 2.18
CA ASN A 94 -2.24 4.36 2.26
C ASN A 94 -3.44 3.92 1.41
N TYR A 95 -3.20 3.01 0.47
CA TYR A 95 -4.15 2.53 -0.54
C TYR A 95 -4.79 1.19 -0.18
N GLY A 96 -4.66 0.75 1.07
CA GLY A 96 -5.56 -0.25 1.66
C GLY A 96 -5.02 -1.68 1.73
N TRP A 97 -4.22 -2.11 0.75
CA TRP A 97 -3.70 -3.49 0.75
C TRP A 97 -2.75 -3.76 1.95
N PRO A 98 -2.86 -4.89 2.67
CA PRO A 98 -3.67 -6.09 2.37
C PRO A 98 -5.03 -6.14 3.08
N TYR A 99 -5.47 -5.04 3.70
CA TYR A 99 -6.67 -5.03 4.52
C TYR A 99 -7.94 -4.85 3.70
N CYS A 100 -7.87 -3.99 2.69
CA CYS A 100 -9.01 -3.63 1.85
C CYS A 100 -8.58 -3.45 0.39
N VAL A 101 -9.52 -3.63 -0.52
CA VAL A 101 -9.37 -3.42 -1.98
C VAL A 101 -10.61 -2.71 -2.54
N GLY A 102 -10.46 -2.13 -3.73
CA GLY A 102 -11.51 -1.45 -4.46
C GLY A 102 -12.09 -0.28 -3.68
N ASP A 103 -13.42 -0.21 -3.63
CA ASP A 103 -14.14 0.81 -2.87
C ASP A 103 -14.21 0.46 -1.37
N ASN A 104 -13.04 0.34 -0.73
CA ASN A 104 -12.87 -0.03 0.67
C ASN A 104 -13.59 -1.33 1.07
N THR A 105 -13.55 -2.35 0.22
CA THR A 105 -14.07 -3.68 0.54
C THR A 105 -13.07 -4.43 1.42
N PRO A 106 -13.43 -4.82 2.66
CA PRO A 106 -12.49 -5.42 3.60
C PRO A 106 -12.29 -6.93 3.38
N PHE A 107 -11.07 -7.40 3.60
CA PHE A 107 -10.76 -8.81 3.86
C PHE A 107 -11.09 -9.18 5.31
N ASN A 108 -11.20 -10.48 5.57
CA ASN A 108 -11.15 -11.01 6.94
C ASN A 108 -9.70 -10.98 7.45
N ASP A 109 -9.55 -10.71 8.75
CA ASP A 109 -8.30 -10.93 9.48
C ASP A 109 -8.06 -12.43 9.60
N TYR A 110 -7.48 -12.99 8.56
CA TYR A 110 -7.31 -14.41 8.37
C TYR A 110 -5.98 -14.86 8.96
N ASP A 111 -6.06 -15.76 9.93
CA ASP A 111 -4.88 -16.41 10.49
C ASP A 111 -4.42 -17.52 9.54
N PHE A 112 -3.33 -17.28 8.84
CA PHE A 112 -2.74 -18.24 7.91
C PHE A 112 -2.11 -19.46 8.60
N ALA A 113 -1.76 -19.38 9.89
CA ALA A 113 -1.19 -20.50 10.63
C ALA A 113 -2.27 -21.52 11.02
N THR A 114 -3.47 -21.04 11.37
CA THR A 114 -4.59 -21.89 11.78
C THR A 114 -5.63 -22.11 10.68
N GLY A 115 -5.60 -21.31 9.62
CA GLY A 115 -6.60 -21.32 8.56
C GLY A 115 -7.96 -20.79 9.01
N THR A 116 -7.98 -19.90 10.00
CA THR A 116 -9.23 -19.40 10.60
C THR A 116 -9.47 -17.93 10.28
N SER A 117 -10.74 -17.59 10.09
CA SER A 117 -11.17 -16.25 9.72
C SER A 117 -11.64 -15.49 10.94
N GLY A 118 -10.97 -14.38 11.22
CA GLY A 118 -11.39 -13.39 12.20
C GLY A 118 -12.40 -12.39 11.65
N ALA A 119 -12.52 -11.27 12.37
CA ALA A 119 -13.35 -10.14 11.96
C ALA A 119 -12.84 -9.52 10.64
N LYS A 120 -13.73 -8.84 9.92
CA LYS A 120 -13.34 -8.01 8.78
C LYS A 120 -12.50 -6.82 9.25
N PHE A 121 -11.49 -6.44 8.46
CA PHE A 121 -10.71 -5.24 8.75
C PHE A 121 -11.58 -3.98 8.68
N ASN A 122 -11.21 -2.97 9.48
CA ASN A 122 -11.80 -1.63 9.38
C ASN A 122 -11.04 -0.79 8.37
N CYS A 123 -11.56 -0.64 7.15
CA CYS A 123 -10.89 0.14 6.08
C CYS A 123 -10.73 1.63 6.42
N ALA A 124 -11.60 2.18 7.27
CA ALA A 124 -11.48 3.58 7.69
C ALA A 124 -10.42 3.79 8.78
N ALA A 125 -10.01 2.73 9.48
CA ALA A 125 -9.00 2.77 10.53
C ALA A 125 -8.24 1.43 10.61
N PRO A 126 -7.42 1.10 9.60
CA PRO A 126 -6.71 -0.16 9.58
C PRO A 126 -5.64 -0.19 10.68
N VAL A 127 -5.60 -1.29 11.43
CA VAL A 127 -4.59 -1.53 12.46
C VAL A 127 -3.51 -2.43 11.89
N ASN A 128 -2.28 -1.93 11.85
CA ASN A 128 -1.14 -2.71 11.37
C ASN A 128 -0.40 -3.39 12.52
N ASN A 129 -0.59 -4.71 12.63
CA ASN A 129 0.07 -5.58 13.59
C ASN A 129 1.26 -6.36 12.98
N SER A 130 1.79 -5.90 11.84
CA SER A 130 2.98 -6.54 11.26
C SER A 130 4.15 -6.51 12.26
N PRO A 131 4.90 -7.61 12.42
CA PRO A 131 6.10 -7.64 13.24
C PRO A 131 7.19 -6.71 12.70
#